data_AF-A0A179IKX6-F1
#
_entry.id   AF-A0A179IKX6-F1
#
_cell.length_a   1.000
_cell.length_b   1.000
_cell.length_c   1.000
_cell.angle_alpha   90.00
_cell.angle_beta   90.00
_cell.angle_gamma   90.00
#
_symmetry.space_group_name_H-M   'P 1'
#
loop_
_entity.id
_entity.type
_entity.pdbx_description
1 polymer ?
#
loop_
_entity_poly.entity_id
_entity_poly.type
_entity_poly.pdbx_seq_one_letter_code
_entity_poly.pdbx_strand_id
1 'polypeptide(L)'
;MKILEAQAAVLSNYEVYQHVADQKDRYKKTKRRGPPNMETVARELLQYLRTAPSPLSQTPVTYTPSCIKTLIERLQPFELSKGEVVMILNLRPSSVAALNTVLEDMGDRYTETEQEQLVSTISEVLGQFDEPEPQEATDGDTSMQDTNGAAALALPSSCLGSIYCRRTYIFKRELDKLACESRALDITIGS
;
A
#
# COMPACT_ATOMS: atom_id res chain seq x y z
N MET A 1 4.53 16.86 27.91
CA MET A 1 3.63 16.17 26.95
C MET A 1 3.14 14.89 27.61
N LYS A 2 1.85 14.54 27.53
CA LYS A 2 1.29 13.29 28.07
C LYS A 2 0.65 12.50 26.94
N ILE A 3 0.90 11.19 26.88
CA ILE A 3 0.33 10.28 25.87
C ILE A 3 -1.01 9.77 26.41
N LEU A 4 -2.09 9.93 25.63
CA LEU A 4 -3.42 9.43 25.99
C LEU A 4 -3.61 7.98 25.56
N GLU A 5 -3.26 7.68 24.30
CA GLU A 5 -3.37 6.36 23.69
C GLU A 5 -2.06 6.05 22.99
N ALA A 6 -1.47 4.89 23.28
CA ALA A 6 -0.21 4.47 22.65
C ALA A 6 -0.42 4.00 21.20
N GLN A 7 -1.54 3.32 20.92
CA GLN A 7 -1.85 2.77 19.60
C GLN A 7 -3.25 3.21 19.17
N ALA A 8 -3.31 4.30 18.40
CA ALA A 8 -4.58 4.81 17.89
C ALA A 8 -5.04 4.11 16.60
N ALA A 9 -4.11 3.71 15.72
CA ALA A 9 -4.44 3.14 14.42
C ALA A 9 -3.28 2.29 13.87
N VAL A 10 -3.63 1.31 13.03
CA VAL A 10 -2.69 0.62 12.15
C VAL A 10 -2.74 1.29 10.78
N LEU A 11 -1.58 1.59 10.21
CA LEU A 11 -1.42 2.30 8.95
C LEU A 11 -0.64 1.43 7.97
N SER A 12 -1.03 1.49 6.71
CA SER A 12 -0.30 0.83 5.64
C SER A 12 0.85 1.69 5.11
N ASN A 13 1.86 1.04 4.51
CA ASN A 13 2.99 1.72 3.87
C ASN A 13 2.54 2.69 2.78
N TYR A 14 1.47 2.35 2.06
CA TYR A 14 0.86 3.23 1.04
C TYR A 14 0.29 4.51 1.64
N GLU A 15 -0.49 4.43 2.72
CA GLU A 15 -1.06 5.62 3.37
C GLU A 15 0.02 6.53 3.94
N VAL A 16 1.07 5.94 4.53
CA VAL A 16 2.24 6.67 5.02
C VAL A 16 2.96 7.35 3.85
N TYR A 17 3.19 6.63 2.75
CA TYR A 17 3.80 7.18 1.54
C TYR A 17 3.03 8.38 1.00
N GLN A 18 1.71 8.23 0.82
CA GLN A 18 0.85 9.29 0.32
C GLN A 18 0.88 10.50 1.25
N HIS A 19 0.77 10.28 2.56
CA HIS A 19 0.78 11.36 3.54
C HIS A 19 2.08 12.17 3.51
N VAL A 20 3.23 11.50 3.48
CA VAL A 20 4.54 12.16 3.47
C VAL A 20 4.80 12.86 2.14
N ALA A 21 4.38 12.28 1.01
CA ALA A 21 4.45 12.90 -0.30
C ALA A 21 3.60 14.19 -0.36
N ASP A 22 2.34 14.12 0.07
CA ASP A 22 1.43 15.26 0.14
C ASP A 22 1.96 16.36 1.06
N GLN A 23 2.51 15.99 2.21
CA GLN A 23 3.10 16.93 3.15
C GLN A 23 4.28 17.67 2.52
N LYS A 24 5.17 16.96 1.81
CA LYS A 24 6.31 17.56 1.09
C LYS A 24 5.84 18.52 0.00
N ASP A 25 4.78 18.19 -0.73
CA ASP A 25 4.25 19.05 -1.78
C ASP A 25 3.54 20.29 -1.23
N ARG A 26 2.88 20.19 -0.07
CA ARG A 26 2.34 21.37 0.64
C ARG A 26 3.45 22.35 1.04
N TYR A 27 4.57 21.85 1.58
CA TYR A 27 5.71 22.70 1.94
C TYR A 27 6.31 23.42 0.73
N LYS A 28 6.48 22.70 -0.40
CA LYS A 28 6.92 23.30 -1.67
C LYS A 28 5.98 24.42 -2.13
N LYS A 29 4.67 24.17 -2.13
CA LYS A 29 3.64 25.15 -2.54
C LYS A 29 3.65 26.41 -1.67
N THR A 30 3.81 26.26 -0.35
CA THR A 30 3.87 27.38 0.59
C THR A 30 5.26 28.05 0.63
N LYS A 31 6.25 27.56 -0.14
CA LYS A 31 7.66 28.00 -0.10
C LYS A 31 8.25 28.02 1.32
N ARG A 32 7.74 27.15 2.21
CA ARG A 32 8.22 27.01 3.59
C ARG A 32 9.10 25.76 3.66
N ARG A 33 10.25 25.88 4.31
CA ARG A 33 11.05 24.71 4.69
C ARG A 33 10.55 24.17 6.02
N GLY A 34 10.36 22.86 6.10
CA GLY A 34 10.10 22.18 7.36
C GLY A 34 11.35 22.19 8.24
N PRO A 35 11.24 21.75 9.51
CA PRO A 35 12.40 21.51 10.35
C PRO A 35 13.38 20.54 9.67
N PRO A 36 14.71 20.77 9.74
CA PRO A 36 15.70 19.99 8.98
C PRO A 36 15.66 18.50 9.31
N ASN A 37 15.47 18.14 10.59
CA ASN A 37 15.39 16.75 11.02
C ASN A 37 14.21 16.01 10.38
N MET A 38 13.06 16.69 10.25
CA MET A 38 11.87 16.12 9.64
C MET A 38 12.08 15.91 8.14
N GLU A 39 12.76 16.83 7.47
CA GLU A 39 13.06 16.72 6.03
C GLU A 39 13.97 15.54 5.72
N THR A 40 14.98 15.29 6.57
CA THR A 40 15.84 14.11 6.48
C THR A 40 15.04 12.82 6.59
N VAL A 41 14.25 12.68 7.66
CA VAL A 41 13.42 11.47 7.88
C VAL A 41 12.41 11.26 6.75
N ALA A 42 11.74 12.32 6.30
CA ALA A 42 10.78 12.24 5.21
C ALA A 42 11.46 11.80 3.90
N ARG A 43 12.67 12.29 3.61
CA ARG A 43 13.44 11.90 2.43
C ARG A 43 13.87 10.44 2.49
N GLU A 44 14.45 10.03 3.61
CA GLU A 44 14.93 8.65 3.82
C GLU A 44 13.78 7.64 3.77
N LEU A 45 12.63 7.97 4.38
CA LEU A 45 11.44 7.13 4.35
C LEU A 45 10.88 6.97 2.93
N LEU A 46 10.77 8.07 2.17
CA LEU A 46 10.33 8.00 0.78
C LEU A 46 11.33 7.22 -0.10
N GLN A 47 12.62 7.32 0.19
CA GLN A 47 13.66 6.53 -0.48
C GLN A 47 13.49 5.04 -0.16
N TYR A 48 13.34 4.68 1.11
CA TYR A 48 13.10 3.31 1.54
C TYR A 48 11.88 2.70 0.85
N LEU A 49 10.75 3.41 0.86
CA LEU A 49 9.50 2.92 0.27
C LEU A 49 9.58 2.76 -1.26
N ARG A 50 10.46 3.49 -1.95
CA ARG A 50 10.65 3.39 -3.41
C ARG A 50 11.76 2.43 -3.83
N THR A 51 12.54 1.89 -2.89
CA THR A 51 13.65 0.98 -3.19
C THR A 51 13.09 -0.43 -3.38
N ALA A 52 13.55 -1.15 -4.42
CA ALA A 52 13.22 -2.56 -4.60
C ALA A 52 13.71 -3.37 -3.39
N PRO A 53 12.95 -4.35 -2.86
CA PRO A 53 11.79 -5.03 -3.44
C PRO A 53 10.41 -4.45 -3.02
N SER A 54 10.34 -3.21 -2.54
CA SER A 54 9.06 -2.61 -2.11
C SER A 54 8.01 -2.59 -3.24
N PRO A 55 6.73 -2.89 -2.98
CA PRO A 55 5.64 -2.74 -3.95
C PRO A 55 5.47 -1.34 -4.54
N LEU A 56 5.92 -0.32 -3.80
CA LEU A 56 5.83 1.08 -4.23
C LEU A 56 7.03 1.53 -5.08
N SER A 57 7.93 0.62 -5.44
CA SER A 57 9.08 0.90 -6.32
C SER A 57 8.69 1.02 -7.81
N GLN A 58 7.55 0.45 -8.20
CA GLN A 58 7.05 0.48 -9.58
C GLN A 58 6.68 1.90 -10.02
N THR A 59 7.02 2.25 -11.27
CA THR A 59 6.66 3.52 -11.90
C THR A 59 5.93 3.24 -13.22
N PRO A 60 4.63 3.57 -13.36
CA PRO A 60 3.77 4.29 -12.40
C PRO A 60 3.40 3.46 -11.16
N VAL A 61 3.06 4.14 -10.06
CA VAL A 61 2.61 3.49 -8.82
C VAL A 61 1.29 2.77 -9.08
N THR A 62 1.28 1.45 -8.93
CA THR A 62 0.11 0.58 -9.15
C THR A 62 -0.95 0.72 -8.06
N TYR A 63 -0.56 1.19 -6.87
CA TYR A 63 -1.44 1.30 -5.72
C TYR A 63 -2.35 2.53 -5.82
N THR A 64 -3.66 2.27 -5.75
CA THR A 64 -4.71 3.30 -5.64
C THR A 64 -5.43 3.19 -4.31
N PRO A 65 -6.05 4.26 -3.79
CA PRO A 65 -6.84 4.19 -2.55
C PRO A 65 -8.03 3.22 -2.67
N SER A 66 -8.55 3.00 -3.88
CA SER A 66 -9.59 2.01 -4.18
C SER A 66 -9.09 0.57 -4.04
N CYS A 67 -7.82 0.28 -4.35
CA CYS A 67 -7.26 -1.07 -4.22
C CYS A 67 -7.38 -1.60 -2.79
N ILE A 68 -7.19 -0.75 -1.78
CA ILE A 68 -7.32 -1.14 -0.37
C ILE A 68 -8.74 -1.64 -0.09
N LYS A 69 -9.77 -0.89 -0.53
CA LYS A 69 -11.17 -1.27 -0.30
C LYS A 69 -11.51 -2.58 -1.03
N THR A 70 -11.17 -2.67 -2.32
CA THR A 70 -11.41 -3.87 -3.13
C THR A 70 -10.70 -5.09 -2.55
N LEU A 71 -9.46 -4.94 -2.07
CA LEU A 71 -8.70 -6.03 -1.50
C LEU A 71 -9.38 -6.56 -0.23
N ILE A 72 -9.78 -5.67 0.68
CA ILE A 72 -10.42 -6.08 1.93
C ILE A 72 -11.77 -6.79 1.65
N GLU A 73 -12.56 -6.30 0.69
CA GLU A 73 -13.81 -6.95 0.27
C GLU A 73 -13.57 -8.35 -0.31
N ARG A 74 -12.54 -8.52 -1.15
CA ARG A 74 -12.20 -9.81 -1.77
C ARG A 74 -11.58 -10.81 -0.79
N LEU A 75 -10.87 -10.32 0.23
CA LEU A 75 -10.23 -11.15 1.25
C LEU A 75 -11.14 -11.49 2.43
N GLN A 76 -12.33 -10.90 2.51
CA GLN A 76 -13.30 -11.15 3.59
C GLN A 76 -13.66 -12.63 3.78
N PRO A 77 -13.85 -13.45 2.72
CA PRO A 77 -14.21 -14.86 2.88
C PRO A 77 -13.13 -15.73 3.53
N PHE A 78 -11.86 -15.29 3.49
CA PHE A 78 -10.73 -16.05 4.00
C PHE A 78 -10.45 -15.80 5.49
N GLU A 79 -11.26 -14.98 6.17
CA GLU A 79 -11.16 -14.73 7.62
C GLU A 79 -9.76 -14.30 8.09
N LEU A 80 -9.08 -13.46 7.31
CA LEU A 80 -7.75 -12.96 7.65
C LEU A 80 -7.78 -11.92 8.78
N SER A 81 -6.79 -11.96 9.65
CA SER A 81 -6.63 -10.98 10.72
C SER A 81 -6.24 -9.61 10.17
N LYS A 82 -6.51 -8.55 10.94
CA LYS A 82 -6.14 -7.18 10.56
C LYS A 82 -4.63 -7.03 10.31
N GLY A 83 -3.80 -7.75 11.07
CA GLY A 83 -2.35 -7.73 10.91
C GLY A 83 -1.90 -8.40 9.62
N GLU A 84 -2.50 -9.55 9.31
CA GLU A 84 -2.24 -10.32 8.08
C GLU A 84 -2.59 -9.50 6.83
N VAL A 85 -3.75 -8.85 6.82
CA VAL A 85 -4.18 -7.99 5.70
C VAL A 85 -3.23 -6.82 5.49
N VAL A 86 -2.76 -6.18 6.57
CA VAL A 86 -1.74 -5.10 6.47
C VAL A 86 -0.44 -5.63 5.89
N MET A 87 -0.03 -6.84 6.28
CA MET A 87 1.21 -7.43 5.81
C MET A 87 1.14 -7.83 4.35
N ILE A 88 0.03 -8.41 3.90
CA ILE A 88 -0.24 -8.66 2.48
C ILE A 88 -0.14 -7.36 1.68
N LEU A 89 -0.72 -6.26 2.17
CA LEU A 89 -0.70 -4.99 1.47
C LEU A 89 0.73 -4.38 1.38
N ASN A 90 1.52 -4.53 2.44
CA ASN A 90 2.86 -3.97 2.54
C ASN A 90 3.94 -4.78 1.79
N LEU A 91 3.80 -6.10 1.75
CA LEU A 91 4.79 -7.01 1.16
C LEU A 91 4.40 -7.49 -0.25
N ARG A 92 3.10 -7.60 -0.53
CA ARG A 92 2.54 -8.10 -1.80
C ARG A 92 3.16 -9.45 -2.21
N PRO A 93 2.73 -10.55 -1.57
CA PRO A 93 3.22 -11.88 -1.92
C PRO A 93 2.80 -12.27 -3.34
N SER A 94 3.76 -12.68 -4.17
CA SER A 94 3.54 -13.14 -5.56
C SER A 94 3.41 -14.65 -5.69
N SER A 95 3.81 -15.40 -4.66
CA SER A 95 3.81 -16.86 -4.65
C SER A 95 3.23 -17.40 -3.35
N VAL A 96 2.78 -18.66 -3.37
CA VAL A 96 2.28 -19.36 -2.17
C VAL A 96 3.39 -19.46 -1.11
N ALA A 97 4.65 -19.66 -1.53
CA ALA A 97 5.79 -19.66 -0.62
C ALA A 97 5.98 -18.31 0.08
N ALA A 98 5.81 -17.19 -0.63
CA ALA A 98 5.85 -15.87 -0.01
C ALA A 98 4.65 -15.65 0.92
N LEU A 99 3.46 -16.10 0.53
CA LEU A 99 2.25 -16.01 1.36
C LEU A 99 2.40 -16.80 2.68
N ASN A 100 3.05 -17.96 2.67
CA ASN A 100 3.39 -18.76 3.85
C ASN A 100 4.32 -18.04 4.84
N THR A 101 5.06 -17.01 4.41
CA THR A 101 5.87 -16.19 5.33
C THR A 101 5.06 -15.09 6.01
N VAL A 102 3.86 -14.79 5.49
CA VAL A 102 2.99 -13.72 5.97
C VAL A 102 1.88 -14.26 6.87
N LEU A 103 1.35 -15.44 6.54
CA LEU A 103 0.24 -16.06 7.24
C LEU A 103 0.72 -17.20 8.13
N GLU A 104 0.19 -17.28 9.35
CA GLU A 104 0.46 -18.37 10.29
C GLU A 104 -0.42 -19.59 9.99
N ASP A 105 0.15 -20.79 10.15
CA ASP A 105 -0.53 -22.09 10.02
C ASP A 105 -1.30 -22.29 8.70
N MET A 106 -0.71 -21.83 7.59
CA MET A 106 -1.31 -21.85 6.25
C MET A 106 -1.81 -23.23 5.80
N GLY A 107 -1.03 -24.29 6.06
CA GLY A 107 -1.37 -25.65 5.64
C GLY A 107 -2.55 -26.25 6.40
N ASP A 108 -2.81 -25.77 7.62
CA ASP A 108 -3.92 -26.26 8.45
C ASP A 108 -5.20 -25.43 8.22
N ARG A 109 -5.06 -24.14 7.89
CA ARG A 109 -6.18 -23.21 7.69
C ARG A 109 -6.79 -23.24 6.30
N TYR A 110 -5.98 -23.44 5.27
CA TYR A 110 -6.42 -23.29 3.87
C TYR A 110 -6.00 -24.49 3.03
N THR A 111 -6.92 -24.93 2.17
CA THR A 111 -6.63 -25.93 1.15
C THR A 111 -5.68 -25.36 0.09
N GLU A 112 -4.93 -26.22 -0.61
CA GLU A 112 -4.00 -25.80 -1.68
C GLU A 112 -4.69 -24.90 -2.72
N THR A 113 -5.93 -25.24 -3.10
CA THR A 113 -6.74 -24.44 -4.03
C THR A 113 -7.05 -23.03 -3.50
N GLU A 114 -7.37 -22.89 -2.22
CA GLU A 114 -7.64 -21.59 -1.60
C GLU A 114 -6.38 -20.73 -1.50
N GLN A 115 -5.23 -21.36 -1.24
CA GLN A 115 -3.93 -20.67 -1.21
C GLN A 115 -3.59 -20.08 -2.58
N GLU A 116 -3.82 -20.83 -3.67
CA GLU A 116 -3.64 -20.33 -5.03
C GLU A 116 -4.63 -19.21 -5.37
N GLN A 117 -5.90 -19.34 -4.96
CA GLN A 117 -6.92 -18.31 -5.14
C GLN A 117 -6.57 -17.01 -4.42
N LEU A 118 -6.01 -17.09 -3.21
CA LEU A 118 -5.52 -15.94 -2.46
C LEU A 118 -4.43 -15.18 -3.22
N VAL A 119 -3.40 -15.90 -3.69
CA VAL A 119 -2.29 -15.30 -4.45
C VAL A 119 -2.79 -14.68 -5.76
N SER A 120 -3.70 -15.35 -6.46
CA SER A 120 -4.34 -14.84 -7.67
C SER A 120 -5.12 -13.56 -7.40
N THR A 121 -5.95 -13.53 -6.35
CA THR A 121 -6.74 -12.35 -5.96
C THR A 121 -5.84 -11.17 -5.61
N ILE A 122 -4.75 -11.41 -4.87
CA ILE A 122 -3.78 -10.37 -4.50
C ILE A 122 -3.11 -9.79 -5.75
N SER A 123 -2.70 -10.65 -6.68
CA SER A 123 -2.06 -10.26 -7.94
C SER A 123 -3.02 -9.50 -8.87
N GLU A 124 -4.31 -9.83 -8.89
CA GLU A 124 -5.31 -9.09 -9.66
C GLU A 124 -5.54 -7.67 -9.12
N VAL A 125 -5.60 -7.51 -7.80
CA VAL A 125 -5.96 -6.21 -7.18
C VAL A 125 -4.75 -5.29 -7.03
N LEU A 126 -3.59 -5.83 -6.67
CA LEU A 126 -2.34 -5.07 -6.46
C LEU A 126 -1.45 -5.05 -7.72
N GLY A 127 -1.82 -5.80 -8.76
CA GLY A 127 -1.07 -6.02 -10.00
C GLY A 127 0.00 -7.11 -9.87
N GLN A 128 0.80 -7.33 -10.91
CA GLN A 128 2.03 -8.14 -10.87
C GLN A 128 3.31 -7.28 -10.93
N PHE A 129 4.40 -7.82 -10.40
CA PHE A 129 5.71 -7.30 -10.75
C PHE A 129 6.07 -7.87 -12.11
N ASP A 130 6.48 -7.00 -13.04
CA ASP A 130 7.12 -7.47 -14.26
C ASP A 130 8.40 -8.17 -13.79
N GLU A 131 8.37 -9.50 -13.73
CA GLU A 131 9.60 -10.26 -13.73
C GLU A 131 10.31 -9.89 -15.03
N PRO A 132 11.59 -9.45 -14.99
CA PRO A 132 12.33 -9.39 -16.22
C PRO A 132 12.29 -10.81 -16.79
N GLU A 133 11.68 -10.97 -17.96
CA GLU A 133 11.85 -12.20 -18.73
C GLU A 133 13.36 -12.52 -18.71
N PRO A 134 13.77 -13.77 -18.47
CA PRO A 134 15.17 -14.13 -18.55
C PRO A 134 15.67 -13.77 -19.95
N GLN A 135 16.31 -12.61 -20.06
CA GLN A 135 16.95 -12.16 -21.28
C GLN A 135 18.04 -13.19 -21.55
N GLU A 136 17.80 -14.03 -22.55
CA GLU A 136 18.86 -14.78 -23.20
C GLU A 136 20.00 -13.80 -23.48
N ALA A 137 21.17 -14.11 -22.95
CA ALA A 137 22.36 -13.29 -23.08
C ALA A 137 22.76 -13.22 -24.56
N THR A 138 22.25 -12.23 -25.29
CA THR A 138 22.82 -11.81 -26.56
C THR A 138 23.83 -10.70 -26.29
N ASP A 139 25.09 -11.12 -26.24
CA ASP A 139 26.29 -10.31 -26.31
C ASP A 139 26.22 -9.36 -27.54
N GLY A 140 26.44 -8.05 -27.35
CA GLY A 140 26.25 -7.11 -28.45
C GLY A 140 26.33 -5.62 -28.15
N ASP A 141 27.56 -5.15 -27.93
CA ASP A 141 28.12 -3.85 -28.33
C ASP A 141 27.66 -2.53 -27.65
N THR A 142 28.66 -1.70 -27.40
CA THR A 142 28.62 -0.47 -26.62
C THR A 142 28.46 0.72 -27.55
N SER A 143 27.42 1.53 -27.39
CA SER A 143 27.33 2.85 -28.01
C SER A 143 26.66 3.85 -27.05
N MET A 144 27.41 4.91 -26.74
CA MET A 144 26.92 6.07 -26.00
C MET A 144 26.03 6.94 -26.89
N GLN A 145 24.90 7.42 -26.35
CA GLN A 145 24.35 8.71 -26.75
C GLN A 145 23.51 9.35 -25.64
N ASP A 146 23.93 10.55 -25.24
CA ASP A 146 23.20 11.47 -24.36
C ASP A 146 21.91 11.97 -24.99
N THR A 147 20.82 12.09 -24.22
CA THR A 147 19.89 13.23 -24.38
C THR A 147 19.17 13.57 -23.06
N ASN A 148 19.27 14.85 -22.69
CA ASN A 148 18.41 15.52 -21.73
C ASN A 148 16.96 15.55 -22.21
N GLY A 149 16.00 15.28 -21.31
CA GLY A 149 14.57 15.42 -21.59
C GLY A 149 13.75 15.63 -20.32
N ALA A 150 13.58 16.89 -19.92
CA ALA A 150 12.66 17.28 -18.86
C ALA A 150 11.20 17.15 -19.36
N ALA A 151 10.40 16.29 -18.74
CA ALA A 151 8.96 16.22 -18.95
C ALA A 151 8.22 16.51 -17.63
N ALA A 152 7.84 17.78 -17.48
CA ALA A 152 6.87 18.20 -16.48
C ALA A 152 5.46 17.81 -16.96
N LEU A 153 4.81 16.87 -16.28
CA LEU A 153 3.38 16.65 -16.43
C LEU A 153 2.64 17.31 -15.27
N ALA A 154 2.06 18.46 -15.61
CA ALA A 154 1.10 19.17 -14.80
C ALA A 154 -0.23 18.40 -14.76
N LEU A 155 -0.74 18.13 -13.56
CA LEU A 155 -2.13 17.70 -13.35
C LEU A 155 -2.96 18.91 -12.88
N PRO A 156 -4.19 19.08 -13.40
CA PRO A 156 -4.98 20.27 -13.16
C PRO A 156 -5.53 20.31 -11.74
N SER A 157 -5.46 21.52 -11.20
CA SER A 157 -6.04 21.98 -9.95
C SER A 157 -7.55 22.14 -10.08
N SER A 158 -8.31 21.41 -9.24
CA SER A 158 -9.64 21.86 -8.84
C SER A 158 -9.99 21.35 -7.44
N CYS A 159 -10.39 22.32 -6.60
CA CYS A 159 -11.39 22.23 -5.53
C CYS A 159 -11.10 21.30 -4.34
N LEU A 160 -11.32 21.64 -3.07
CA LEU A 160 -11.89 22.80 -2.38
C LEU A 160 -11.69 22.50 -0.87
N GLY A 161 -11.64 23.54 -0.05
CA GLY A 161 -12.34 23.51 1.23
C GLY A 161 -11.66 22.84 2.43
N SER A 162 -11.20 23.70 3.34
CA SER A 162 -10.91 23.42 4.74
C SER A 162 -12.00 22.56 5.43
N ILE A 163 -11.69 21.30 5.72
CA ILE A 163 -12.34 20.52 6.79
C ILE A 163 -11.27 19.64 7.46
N TYR A 164 -10.93 20.01 8.69
CA TYR A 164 -10.37 19.20 9.76
C TYR A 164 -9.99 17.74 9.43
N CYS A 165 -8.68 17.44 9.44
CA CYS A 165 -7.96 16.33 10.11
C CYS A 165 -8.68 15.00 10.48
N ARG A 166 -9.72 14.56 9.77
CA ARG A 166 -10.45 13.30 10.02
C ARG A 166 -10.51 12.36 8.81
N ARG A 167 -9.74 12.61 7.74
CA ARG A 167 -9.99 12.01 6.42
C ARG A 167 -8.82 11.25 5.80
N THR A 168 -7.85 10.79 6.58
CA THR A 168 -6.60 10.21 6.04
C THR A 168 -6.38 8.73 6.29
N TYR A 169 -7.26 8.04 7.02
CA TYR A 169 -7.05 6.62 7.36
C TYR A 169 -8.11 5.76 6.66
N ILE A 170 -7.86 5.45 5.39
CA ILE A 170 -8.74 4.63 4.57
C ILE A 170 -8.79 3.23 5.15
N PHE A 171 -7.63 2.67 5.52
CA PHE A 171 -7.49 1.32 6.05
C PHE A 171 -8.24 1.15 7.37
N LYS A 172 -8.03 2.07 8.33
CA LYS A 172 -8.77 2.05 9.60
C LYS A 172 -10.27 2.20 9.38
N ARG A 173 -10.70 3.13 8.52
CA ARG A 173 -12.12 3.36 8.25
C ARG A 173 -12.79 2.14 7.63
N GLU A 174 -12.13 1.47 6.69
CA GLU A 174 -12.73 0.32 6.01
C GLU A 174 -12.78 -0.91 6.91
N LEU A 175 -11.75 -1.15 7.72
CA LEU A 175 -11.79 -2.19 8.75
C LEU A 175 -12.82 -1.92 9.85
N ASP A 176 -12.99 -0.66 10.28
CA ASP A 176 -13.98 -0.30 11.31
C ASP A 176 -15.42 -0.42 10.78
N LYS A 177 -15.66 -0.17 9.49
CA LYS A 177 -16.95 -0.42 8.84
C LYS A 177 -17.29 -1.91 8.81
N LEU A 178 -16.34 -2.75 8.37
CA LEU A 178 -16.57 -4.19 8.29
C LEU A 178 -16.78 -4.80 9.67
N ALA A 179 -16.03 -4.37 10.69
CA ALA A 179 -16.26 -4.79 12.07
C ALA A 179 -17.65 -4.37 12.60
N CYS A 180 -18.23 -3.29 12.07
CA CYS A 180 -19.59 -2.83 12.40
C CYS A 180 -20.66 -3.66 11.67
N GLU A 181 -20.42 -4.04 10.40
CA GLU A 181 -21.31 -4.89 9.61
C GLU A 181 -21.34 -6.34 10.11
N SER A 182 -20.20 -6.91 10.52
CA SER A 182 -20.17 -8.25 11.13
C SER A 182 -20.96 -8.30 12.44
N ARG A 183 -20.82 -7.26 13.30
CA ARG A 183 -21.64 -7.13 14.52
C ARG A 183 -23.12 -6.92 14.25
N ALA A 184 -23.49 -6.35 13.09
CA ALA A 184 -24.90 -6.15 12.73
C ALA A 184 -25.57 -7.47 12.29
N LEU A 185 -24.83 -8.39 11.67
CA LEU A 185 -25.31 -9.72 11.28
C LEU A 185 -25.47 -10.67 12.48
N ASP A 186 -24.59 -10.58 13.49
CA ASP A 186 -24.73 -11.38 14.72
C ASP A 186 -25.96 -11.01 15.55
N ILE A 187 -26.45 -9.77 15.45
CA ILE A 187 -27.65 -9.31 16.19
C ILE A 187 -28.95 -9.81 15.53
N THR A 188 -28.98 -10.03 14.22
CA THR A 188 -30.19 -10.44 13.49
C THR A 188 -30.45 -11.95 13.45
N ILE A 189 -29.45 -12.79 13.74
CA ILE A 189 -29.62 -14.26 13.79
C ILE A 189 -29.98 -14.75 15.20
N GLY A 190 -29.88 -13.88 16.22
CA GLY A 190 -30.20 -14.17 17.62
C GLY A 190 -31.54 -13.62 18.11
N SER A 191 -32.59 -13.60 17.28
CA SER A 191 -33.96 -13.20 17.66
C SER A 191 -35.00 -14.24 17.27
#